data_AF-A0A7C8F975-F1
#
_entry.id   AF-A0A7C8F975-F1
#
_cell.length_a   1.000
_cell.length_b   1.000
_cell.length_c   1.000
_cell.angle_alpha   90.00
_cell.angle_beta   90.00
_cell.angle_gamma   90.00
#
_symmetry.space_group_name_H-M   'P 1'
#
loop_
_entity.id
_entity.type
_entity.pdbx_description
1 polymer ?
#
loop_
_entity_poly.entity_id
_entity_poly.type
_entity_poly.pdbx_seq_one_letter_code
_entity_poly.pdbx_strand_id
1 'polypeptide(L)' 'MLVICCVCHKTKAHNRWAKQAAKSGAQLSHGYCPQCYRQMMEKIENFFAMNGYRKSA' A
#
# COMPACT_ATOMS: atom_id res chain seq x y z
N MET A 1 6.10 -16.05 1.84
CA MET A 1 5.35 -15.07 2.66
C MET A 1 4.39 -14.30 1.77
N LEU A 2 3.10 -14.28 2.10
CA LEU A 2 2.10 -13.51 1.35
C LEU A 2 1.97 -12.12 1.98
N VAL A 3 1.88 -11.07 1.17
CA VAL A 3 1.67 -9.70 1.66
C VAL A 3 0.24 -9.28 1.35
N ILE A 4 -0.51 -8.79 2.34
CA ILE A 4 -1.83 -8.19 2.17
C ILE A 4 -1.73 -6.67 2.21
N CYS A 5 -2.44 -6.01 1.29
CA CYS A 5 -2.55 -4.56 1.30
C CYS A 5 -3.52 -4.12 2.40
N CYS A 6 -3.07 -3.24 3.30
CA CYS A 6 -3.88 -2.72 4.41
C CYS A 6 -5.09 -1.87 3.98
N VAL A 7 -5.13 -1.43 2.72
CA VAL A 7 -6.16 -0.52 2.20
C VAL A 7 -7.19 -1.27 1.38
N CYS A 8 -6.76 -2.02 0.36
CA CYS A 8 -7.66 -2.70 -0.58
C CYS A 8 -7.77 -4.21 -0.37
N HIS A 9 -7.05 -4.76 0.61
CA HIS A 9 -7.00 -6.19 0.95
C HIS A 9 -6.60 -7.13 -0.20
N LYS A 10 -5.99 -6.60 -1.27
CA LYS A 10 -5.34 -7.43 -2.29
C LYS A 10 -4.13 -8.12 -1.67
N THR A 11 -3.88 -9.36 -2.05
CA THR A 11 -2.71 -10.14 -1.65
C THR A 11 -1.69 -10.19 -2.79
N LYS A 12 -0.40 -10.17 -2.44
CA LYS A 12 0.72 -10.32 -3.39
C LYS A 12 1.08 -11.79 -3.52
N ALA A 13 0.84 -12.37 -4.70
CA ALA A 13 1.27 -13.71 -5.08
C ALA A 13 2.02 -13.64 -6.42
N HIS A 14 3.19 -14.27 -6.52
CA HIS A 14 4.00 -14.29 -7.76
C HIS A 14 4.17 -12.91 -8.43
N ASN A 15 4.46 -11.88 -7.62
CA ASN A 15 4.63 -10.49 -8.05
C ASN A 15 3.37 -9.80 -8.65
N ARG A 16 2.19 -10.40 -8.48
CA ARG A 16 0.89 -9.82 -8.87
C ARG A 16 0.02 -9.57 -7.64
N TRP A 17 -0.80 -8.53 -7.72
CA TRP A 17 -1.74 -8.17 -6.65
C TRP A 17 -3.16 -8.54 -7.09
N ALA A 18 -3.82 -9.42 -6.34
CA ALA A 18 -5.18 -9.86 -6.63
C ALA A 18 -6.03 -9.94 -5.36
N LYS A 19 -7.36 -9.81 -5.49
CA LYS A 19 -8.27 -10.18 -4.41
C LYS A 19 -8.39 -11.69 -4.42
N GLN A 20 -7.58 -12.34 -3.61
CA GLN A 20 -7.63 -13.80 -3.42
C GLN A 20 -7.73 -14.06 -1.93
N ALA A 21 -8.63 -14.96 -1.56
CA ALA A 21 -8.68 -15.46 -0.20
C ALA A 21 -7.33 -16.11 0.12
N ALA A 22 -6.70 -15.67 1.21
CA ALA A 22 -5.53 -16.37 1.72
C ALA A 22 -5.96 -17.79 2.09
N LYS A 23 -5.19 -18.80 1.66
CA LYS A 23 -5.40 -20.17 2.17
C LYS A 23 -5.20 -20.15 3.68
N SER A 24 -6.09 -20.80 4.43
CA SER A 24 -6.00 -20.91 5.89
C SER A 24 -4.65 -21.48 6.28
N GLY A 25 -3.94 -20.82 7.22
CA GLY A 25 -2.62 -21.23 7.68
C GLY A 25 -1.42 -20.58 6.97
N ALA A 26 -1.64 -19.71 5.98
CA ALA A 26 -0.55 -18.95 5.36
C ALA A 26 -0.09 -17.79 6.27
N GLN A 27 1.22 -17.68 6.51
CA GLN A 27 1.81 -16.53 7.18
C GLN A 27 1.67 -15.28 6.30
N LEU A 28 0.86 -14.34 6.78
CA LEU A 28 0.57 -13.06 6.16
C LEU A 28 1.46 -11.95 6.72
N SER A 29 1.83 -11.00 5.87
CA SER A 29 2.45 -9.75 6.28
C SER A 29 1.67 -8.57 5.73
N HIS A 30 1.74 -7.44 6.41
CA HIS A 30 1.00 -6.23 6.07
C HIS A 30 1.87 -5.27 5.24
N GLY A 31 1.25 -4.59 4.28
CA GLY A 31 1.93 -3.58 3.47
C GLY A 31 0.97 -2.79 2.58
N TYR A 32 1.51 -2.09 1.58
CA TYR A 32 0.73 -1.38 0.57
C TYR A 32 0.92 -2.00 -0.81
N CYS A 33 -0.16 -2.10 -1.58
CA CYS A 33 -0.02 -2.35 -3.01
C CYS A 33 0.45 -1.08 -3.72
N PRO A 34 1.07 -1.18 -4.91
CA PRO A 34 1.60 -0.02 -5.64
C PRO A 34 0.57 1.09 -5.85
N GLN A 35 -0.68 0.73 -6.12
CA GLN A 35 -1.76 1.69 -6.32
C GLN A 35 -2.10 2.45 -5.03
N CYS A 36 -2.31 1.75 -3.92
CA CYS A 36 -2.65 2.38 -2.64
C CYS A 36 -1.47 3.17 -2.06
N TYR A 37 -0.24 2.71 -2.28
CA TYR A 37 0.96 3.45 -1.91
C TYR A 37 1.06 4.79 -2.66
N ARG A 38 0.86 4.77 -3.99
CA ARG A 38 0.86 6.00 -4.81
C ARG A 38 -0.19 7.00 -4.32
N GLN A 39 -1.42 6.54 -4.11
CA GLN A 39 -2.50 7.40 -3.59
C GLN A 39 -2.18 8.00 -2.22
N MET A 40 -1.52 7.24 -1.34
CA MET A 40 -1.07 7.74 -0.05
C MET A 40 -0.01 8.84 -0.23
N MET A 41 0.98 8.61 -1.10
CA MET A 41 2.04 9.60 -1.36
C MET A 41 1.48 10.87 -2.02
N GLU A 42 0.56 10.76 -2.97
CA GLU A 42 -0.14 11.92 -3.56
C GLU A 42 -0.87 12.74 -2.49
N LYS A 43 -1.55 12.08 -1.54
CA LYS A 43 -2.21 12.78 -0.42
C LYS A 43 -1.21 13.49 0.48
N ILE A 44 -0.06 12.88 0.75
CA ILE A 44 1.01 13.46 1.57
C ILE A 44 1.63 14.67 0.84
N GLU A 45 1.94 14.55 -0.44
CA GLU A 45 2.47 15.63 -1.26
C GLU A 45 1.50 16.81 -1.34
N ASN A 46 0.22 16.54 -1.60
CA ASN A 46 -0.84 17.56 -1.60
C ASN A 46 -0.97 18.23 -0.23
N PHE A 47 -0.91 17.46 0.86
CA PHE A 47 -0.96 18.00 2.21
C PHE A 47 0.21 18.97 2.46
N PHE A 48 1.44 18.63 2.07
CA PHE A 48 2.57 19.53 2.23
C PHE A 48 2.51 20.75 1.33
N ALA A 49 2.05 20.59 0.08
CA ALA A 49 1.86 21.69 -0.86
C ALA A 49 0.83 22.72 -0.35
N MET A 50 -0.29 22.25 0.21
CA MET A 50 -1.34 23.12 0.74
C MET A 50 -0.95 23.81 2.06
N ASN A 51 -0.13 23.17 2.89
CA ASN A 51 0.23 23.69 4.21
C ASN A 51 1.59 24.44 4.23
N GLY A 52 2.15 24.77 3.06
CA GLY A 52 3.36 25.59 2.96
C GLY A 52 4.64 24.96 3.54
N TYR A 53 4.64 23.65 3.80
CA TYR A 53 5.80 22.95 4.33
C TYR A 53 6.84 22.76 3.23
N ARG A 54 7.88 23.60 3.23
CA ARG A 54 9.07 23.38 2.39
C ARG A 54 9.77 22.11 2.86
N LYS A 55 9.83 21.11 1.99
CA LYS A 55 10.70 19.95 2.16
C LYS A 55 12.15 20.49 2.15
N SER A 56 12.81 20.50 3.31
CA SER A 56 14.26 20.75 3.36
C SER A 56 14.92 19.63 2.56
N ALA A 57 15.57 20.00 1.46
CA ALA A 57 16.32 19.10 0.60
C ALA A 57 17.60 18.61 1.30
#